data_AF-A0A0C3DKY8-F1
#
_entry.id   AF-A0A0C3DKY8-F1
#
_cell.length_a   1.000
_cell.length_b   1.000
_cell.length_c   1.000
_cell.angle_alpha   90.00
_cell.angle_beta   90.00
_cell.angle_gamma   90.00
#
_symmetry.space_group_name_H-M   'P 1'
#
loop_
_entity.id
_entity.type
_entity.pdbx_description
1 polymer ?
#
loop_
_entity_poly.entity_id
_entity_poly.type
_entity_poly.pdbx_seq_one_letter_code
_entity_poly.pdbx_strand_id
1 'polypeptide(L)'
;MPKPTAQQRKALKEFFDALATSGDFLEALSCGTLEDKELAQIQQAGQGAQLPSIPKNISEFICLIHDHSMVVPARLNTTVEEFKHLHKTTKNAHRQRKRYLAHALDLKKDPCSCVELQAQGVPIISRNRTNGSEFKRGTTLVDRGNEWLVEGNKPFLAVPTDDSTWYVVPPEKSVIFRNNEGMVELVVLRNRCASRPDVIDYVNEVIAGAVNSCRNCRPKHGGAMVQYGWNAGPHHARIFGLEREEHDRKILGTFALSWNFLTSALPKEVIEPTHDAIAEAGLPVMASQGNVQDAGYQLDLPGGSLTFNTADHAPAEGTIHTDRLYAPYALNWVTEHEVIDGQVNPGLTGGNYVDVSL
;
A
#
# COMPACT_ATOMS: atom_id res chain seq x y z
N MET A 1 -33.12 -21.08 24.13
CA MET A 1 -33.65 -22.06 23.15
C MET A 1 -34.49 -23.11 23.87
N PRO A 2 -35.46 -23.79 23.22
CA PRO A 2 -36.15 -24.94 23.79
C PRO A 2 -35.16 -26.07 24.15
N LYS A 3 -35.46 -26.87 25.17
CA LYS A 3 -34.61 -28.00 25.58
C LYS A 3 -34.60 -29.06 24.46
N PRO A 4 -33.44 -29.54 23.99
CA PRO A 4 -33.39 -30.55 22.93
C PRO A 4 -34.03 -31.86 23.39
N THR A 5 -34.75 -32.50 22.46
CA THR A 5 -35.42 -33.79 22.68
C THR A 5 -34.41 -34.90 22.98
N ALA A 6 -34.85 -36.01 23.57
CA ALA A 6 -33.95 -37.14 23.85
C ALA A 6 -33.22 -37.66 22.59
N GLN A 7 -33.92 -37.69 21.45
CA GLN A 7 -33.36 -38.07 20.15
C GLN A 7 -32.33 -37.04 19.65
N GLN A 8 -32.59 -35.74 19.77
CA GLN A 8 -31.63 -34.68 19.42
C GLN A 8 -30.38 -34.74 20.28
N ARG A 9 -30.53 -34.99 21.60
CA ARG A 9 -29.37 -35.17 22.51
C ARG A 9 -28.53 -36.40 22.14
N LYS A 10 -29.16 -37.49 21.71
CA LYS A 10 -28.46 -38.69 21.24
C LYS A 10 -27.63 -38.37 19.99
N ALA A 11 -28.24 -37.76 18.97
CA ALA A 11 -27.56 -37.33 17.75
C ALA A 11 -26.39 -36.37 18.03
N LEU A 12 -26.60 -35.36 18.89
CA LEU A 12 -25.52 -34.45 19.33
C LEU A 12 -24.37 -35.18 20.00
N LYS A 13 -24.66 -36.16 20.87
CA LYS A 13 -23.61 -36.95 21.54
C LYS A 13 -22.84 -37.81 20.54
N GLU A 14 -23.52 -38.52 19.65
CA GLU A 14 -22.89 -39.34 18.60
C GLU A 14 -22.01 -38.49 17.67
N PHE A 15 -22.47 -37.29 17.30
CA PHE A 15 -21.70 -36.30 16.55
C PHE A 15 -20.41 -35.87 17.28
N PHE A 16 -20.53 -35.45 18.55
CA PHE A 16 -19.36 -34.99 19.31
C PHE A 16 -18.40 -36.13 19.69
N ASP A 17 -18.90 -37.34 19.95
CA ASP A 17 -18.09 -38.55 20.18
C ASP A 17 -17.28 -38.92 18.92
N ALA A 18 -17.88 -38.81 17.73
CA ALA A 18 -17.19 -39.04 16.45
C ALA A 18 -16.04 -38.03 16.21
N LEU A 19 -16.26 -36.75 16.52
CA LEU A 19 -15.20 -35.73 16.42
C LEU A 19 -14.15 -35.87 17.53
N ALA A 20 -14.52 -36.30 18.74
CA ALA A 20 -13.59 -36.51 19.85
C ALA A 20 -12.68 -37.76 19.69
N THR A 21 -13.02 -38.64 18.76
CA THR A 21 -12.24 -39.85 18.42
C THR A 21 -11.33 -39.65 17.20
N SER A 22 -11.60 -38.66 16.34
CA SER A 22 -10.70 -38.26 15.25
C SER A 22 -9.43 -37.61 15.81
N GLY A 23 -8.28 -38.28 15.64
CA GLY A 23 -6.96 -37.76 16.05
C GLY A 23 -6.61 -36.50 15.27
N ASP A 24 -6.60 -36.60 13.94
CA ASP A 24 -6.32 -35.53 12.98
C ASP A 24 -7.15 -34.26 13.24
N PHE A 25 -8.43 -34.41 13.56
CA PHE A 25 -9.32 -33.27 13.82
C PHE A 25 -8.93 -32.50 15.09
N LEU A 26 -8.59 -33.24 16.15
CA LEU A 26 -8.17 -32.65 17.42
C LEU A 26 -6.78 -32.03 17.32
N GLU A 27 -5.87 -32.64 16.55
CA GLU A 27 -4.57 -32.06 16.23
C GLU A 27 -4.72 -30.74 15.47
N ALA A 28 -5.53 -30.71 14.40
CA ALA A 28 -5.81 -29.48 13.65
C ALA A 28 -6.47 -28.38 14.50
N LEU A 29 -7.34 -28.75 15.46
CA LEU A 29 -7.89 -27.81 16.45
C LEU A 29 -6.80 -27.24 17.37
N SER A 30 -5.95 -28.08 17.99
CA SER A 30 -4.86 -27.60 18.86
C SER A 30 -3.81 -26.78 18.10
N CYS A 31 -3.58 -27.06 16.81
CA CYS A 31 -2.70 -26.27 15.94
C CYS A 31 -3.34 -24.98 15.39
N GLY A 32 -4.66 -24.80 15.51
CA GLY A 32 -5.37 -23.62 15.00
C GLY A 32 -5.66 -23.64 13.49
N THR A 33 -5.47 -24.78 12.83
CA THR A 33 -5.49 -24.96 11.37
C THR A 33 -6.79 -25.62 10.89
N LEU A 34 -7.94 -25.02 11.21
CA LEU A 34 -9.23 -25.49 10.70
C LEU A 34 -9.45 -24.96 9.28
N GLU A 35 -9.25 -25.83 8.29
CA GLU A 35 -9.45 -25.53 6.87
C GLU A 35 -10.67 -26.30 6.32
N ASP A 36 -10.86 -26.28 4.99
CA ASP A 36 -11.99 -26.94 4.32
C ASP A 36 -12.05 -28.45 4.58
N LYS A 37 -10.90 -29.10 4.80
CA LYS A 37 -10.80 -30.53 5.14
C LYS A 37 -11.46 -30.84 6.48
N GLU A 38 -11.18 -30.04 7.51
CA GLU A 38 -11.74 -30.24 8.85
C GLU A 38 -13.22 -29.81 8.88
N LEU A 39 -13.62 -28.81 8.09
CA LEU A 39 -15.02 -28.49 7.86
C LEU A 39 -15.78 -29.66 7.20
N ALA A 40 -15.18 -30.34 6.23
CA ALA A 40 -15.76 -31.55 5.64
C ALA A 40 -15.89 -32.70 6.65
N GLN A 41 -14.94 -32.87 7.59
CA GLN A 41 -15.05 -33.83 8.69
C GLN A 41 -16.22 -33.48 9.65
N ILE A 42 -16.39 -32.20 10.01
CA ILE A 42 -17.55 -31.72 10.78
C ILE A 42 -18.85 -32.05 10.04
N GLN A 43 -18.91 -31.83 8.73
CA GLN A 43 -20.10 -32.13 7.94
C GLN A 43 -20.40 -33.63 7.85
N GLN A 44 -19.38 -34.47 7.61
CA GLN A 44 -19.51 -35.93 7.57
C GLN A 44 -19.96 -36.51 8.91
N ALA A 45 -19.38 -36.06 10.03
CA ALA A 45 -19.81 -36.47 11.37
C ALA A 45 -21.28 -36.06 11.63
N GLY A 46 -21.68 -34.86 11.20
CA GLY A 46 -23.05 -34.38 11.32
C GLY A 46 -24.06 -35.19 10.49
N GLN A 47 -23.67 -35.62 9.29
CA GLN A 47 -24.47 -36.52 8.44
C GLN A 47 -24.61 -37.91 9.07
N GLY A 48 -23.50 -38.50 9.54
CA GLY A 48 -23.49 -39.83 10.17
C GLY A 48 -24.35 -39.88 11.44
N ALA A 49 -24.32 -38.82 12.25
CA ALA A 49 -25.14 -38.68 13.45
C ALA A 49 -26.59 -38.18 13.20
N GLN A 50 -26.97 -37.96 11.93
CA GLN A 50 -28.30 -37.48 11.53
C GLN A 50 -28.71 -36.15 12.20
N LEU A 51 -27.76 -35.20 12.32
CA LEU A 51 -28.06 -33.90 12.90
C LEU A 51 -29.07 -33.12 12.03
N PRO A 52 -30.13 -32.52 12.62
CA PRO A 52 -31.15 -31.78 11.88
C PRO A 52 -30.64 -30.44 11.31
N SER A 53 -29.53 -29.93 11.83
CA SER A 53 -28.83 -28.75 11.31
C SER A 53 -27.33 -28.98 11.45
N ILE A 54 -26.67 -29.27 10.33
CA ILE A 54 -25.23 -29.52 10.28
C ILE A 54 -24.50 -28.17 10.12
N PRO A 55 -23.43 -27.88 10.90
CA PRO A 55 -22.66 -26.67 10.74
C PRO A 55 -22.09 -26.50 9.32
N LYS A 56 -22.35 -25.33 8.72
CA LYS A 56 -21.84 -24.96 7.39
C LYS A 56 -20.50 -24.25 7.43
N ASN A 57 -20.07 -23.81 8.61
CA ASN A 57 -18.80 -23.14 8.84
C ASN A 57 -18.33 -23.34 10.30
N ILE A 58 -17.07 -22.98 10.56
CA ILE A 58 -16.44 -23.13 11.88
C ILE A 58 -17.15 -22.30 12.97
N SER A 59 -17.75 -21.15 12.63
CA SER A 59 -18.47 -20.34 13.62
C SER A 59 -19.74 -21.03 14.10
N GLU A 60 -20.52 -21.63 13.20
CA GLU A 60 -21.71 -22.43 13.54
C GLU A 60 -21.34 -23.65 14.39
N PHE A 61 -20.23 -24.31 14.08
CA PHE A 61 -19.72 -25.45 14.87
C PHE A 61 -19.35 -25.03 16.30
N ILE A 62 -18.64 -23.90 16.45
CA ILE A 62 -18.26 -23.35 17.76
C ILE A 62 -19.49 -22.95 18.58
N CYS A 63 -20.51 -22.36 17.96
CA CYS A 63 -21.79 -22.07 18.61
C CYS A 63 -22.50 -23.35 19.06
N LEU A 64 -22.52 -24.39 18.22
CA LEU A 64 -23.15 -25.68 18.53
C LEU A 64 -22.49 -26.36 19.75
N ILE A 65 -21.16 -26.29 19.87
CA ILE A 65 -20.43 -26.78 21.05
C ILE A 65 -20.78 -25.97 22.31
N HIS A 66 -20.81 -24.64 22.20
CA HIS A 66 -21.15 -23.77 23.32
C HIS A 66 -22.55 -24.07 23.88
N ASP A 67 -23.55 -24.11 23.00
CA ASP A 67 -24.96 -24.29 23.36
C ASP A 67 -25.30 -25.71 23.87
N HIS A 68 -24.39 -26.67 23.64
CA HIS A 68 -24.55 -28.07 24.02
C HIS A 68 -23.39 -28.64 24.85
N SER A 69 -22.59 -27.77 25.49
CA SER A 69 -21.42 -28.11 26.32
C SER A 69 -21.62 -29.30 27.29
N MET A 70 -22.82 -29.49 27.84
CA MET A 70 -23.18 -30.61 28.73
C MET A 70 -23.16 -32.01 28.08
N VAL A 71 -23.11 -32.11 26.74
CA VAL A 71 -23.00 -33.38 26.00
C VAL A 71 -21.74 -33.46 25.12
N VAL A 72 -20.87 -32.45 25.18
CA VAL A 72 -19.58 -32.44 24.47
C VAL A 72 -18.56 -33.23 25.30
N PRO A 73 -17.84 -34.21 24.72
CA PRO A 73 -16.77 -34.92 25.42
C PRO A 73 -15.69 -33.97 25.91
N ALA A 74 -15.22 -34.16 27.15
CA ALA A 74 -14.28 -33.25 27.81
C ALA A 74 -13.03 -32.96 26.96
N ARG A 75 -12.48 -33.98 26.28
CA ARG A 75 -11.35 -33.85 25.36
C ARG A 75 -11.63 -32.82 24.26
N LEU A 76 -12.72 -33.00 23.50
CA LEU A 76 -13.12 -32.10 22.43
C LEU A 76 -13.41 -30.69 22.95
N ASN A 77 -14.07 -30.57 24.11
CA ASN A 77 -14.35 -29.27 24.71
C ASN A 77 -13.06 -28.50 25.07
N THR A 78 -12.08 -29.16 25.69
CA THR A 78 -10.76 -28.58 26.00
C THR A 78 -10.04 -28.13 24.72
N THR A 79 -9.94 -28.99 23.71
CA THR A 79 -9.29 -28.69 22.43
C THR A 79 -9.95 -27.50 21.70
N VAL A 80 -11.27 -27.34 21.82
CA VAL A 80 -12.00 -26.21 21.23
C VAL A 80 -11.81 -24.91 22.01
N GLU A 81 -11.64 -24.95 23.34
CA GLU A 81 -11.23 -23.77 24.11
C GLU A 81 -9.77 -23.36 23.82
N GLU A 82 -8.87 -24.33 23.64
CA GLU A 82 -7.50 -24.09 23.15
C GLU A 82 -7.51 -23.42 21.77
N PHE A 83 -8.27 -23.95 20.81
CA PHE A 83 -8.47 -23.37 19.48
C PHE A 83 -8.98 -21.91 19.58
N LYS A 84 -10.03 -21.67 20.39
CA LYS A 84 -10.57 -20.31 20.61
C LYS A 84 -9.51 -19.37 21.16
N HIS A 85 -8.71 -19.81 22.13
CA HIS A 85 -7.64 -19.03 22.73
C HIS A 85 -6.54 -18.70 21.72
N LEU A 86 -6.08 -19.70 20.96
CA LEU A 86 -5.06 -19.54 19.91
C LEU A 86 -5.56 -18.59 18.81
N HIS A 87 -6.74 -18.84 18.25
CA HIS A 87 -7.34 -17.99 17.22
C HIS A 87 -7.53 -16.54 17.69
N LYS A 88 -8.00 -16.33 18.93
CA LYS A 88 -8.10 -15.00 19.56
C LYS A 88 -6.74 -14.32 19.69
N THR A 89 -5.71 -15.08 20.09
CA THR A 89 -4.34 -14.59 20.25
C THR A 89 -3.75 -14.16 18.91
N THR A 90 -3.81 -15.02 17.88
CA THR A 90 -3.37 -14.72 16.51
C THR A 90 -4.09 -13.50 15.92
N LYS A 91 -5.42 -13.43 16.08
CA LYS A 91 -6.23 -12.29 15.62
C LYS A 91 -5.87 -10.99 16.33
N ASN A 92 -5.56 -11.04 17.62
CA ASN A 92 -5.10 -9.89 18.38
C ASN A 92 -3.68 -9.46 17.97
N ALA A 93 -2.75 -10.39 17.78
CA ALA A 93 -1.40 -10.11 17.29
C ALA A 93 -1.43 -9.47 15.89
N HIS A 94 -2.24 -9.98 14.95
CA HIS A 94 -2.43 -9.38 13.64
C HIS A 94 -3.02 -7.95 13.75
N ARG A 95 -4.06 -7.74 14.58
CA ARG A 95 -4.61 -6.40 14.85
C ARG A 95 -3.58 -5.44 15.45
N GLN A 96 -2.72 -5.93 16.35
CA GLN A 96 -1.64 -5.14 16.97
C GLN A 96 -0.59 -4.75 15.93
N ARG A 97 -0.15 -5.69 15.07
CA ARG A 97 0.77 -5.41 13.95
C ARG A 97 0.21 -4.35 12.99
N LYS A 98 -1.07 -4.46 12.59
CA LYS A 98 -1.75 -3.46 11.76
C LYS A 98 -1.80 -2.08 12.43
N ARG A 99 -2.13 -2.01 13.72
CA ARG A 99 -2.12 -0.75 14.50
C ARG A 99 -0.71 -0.15 14.62
N TYR A 100 0.29 -0.99 14.88
CA TYR A 100 1.69 -0.58 14.97
C TYR A 100 2.19 0.01 13.65
N LEU A 101 1.88 -0.63 12.51
CA LEU A 101 2.19 -0.09 11.19
C LEU A 101 1.47 1.24 10.90
N ALA A 102 0.16 1.30 11.13
CA ALA A 102 -0.61 2.53 10.92
C ALA A 102 -0.17 3.69 11.83
N HIS A 103 0.35 3.41 13.03
CA HIS A 103 0.93 4.43 13.91
C HIS A 103 2.37 4.80 13.51
N ALA A 104 3.19 3.84 13.08
CA ALA A 104 4.58 4.09 12.69
C ALA A 104 4.71 4.95 11.43
N LEU A 105 3.68 4.92 10.57
CA LEU A 105 3.57 5.69 9.33
C LEU A 105 2.49 6.78 9.37
N ASP A 106 1.92 7.08 10.55
CA ASP A 106 0.89 8.10 10.78
C ASP A 106 -0.40 8.02 9.93
N LEU A 107 -0.68 6.90 9.25
CA LEU A 107 -1.81 6.62 8.32
C LEU A 107 -3.25 6.76 8.89
N LYS A 108 -3.41 7.36 10.06
CA LYS A 108 -4.67 7.56 10.78
C LYS A 108 -4.82 8.96 11.38
N LYS A 109 -3.84 9.83 11.15
CA LYS A 109 -3.89 11.23 11.55
C LYS A 109 -4.29 12.06 10.36
N ASP A 110 -5.09 13.08 10.60
CA ASP A 110 -5.31 14.14 9.62
C ASP A 110 -3.96 14.82 9.31
N PRO A 111 -3.74 15.30 8.07
CA PRO A 111 -2.51 15.99 7.71
C PRO A 111 -2.28 17.20 8.62
N CYS A 112 -1.07 17.31 9.16
CA CYS A 112 -0.67 18.49 9.94
C CYS A 112 -0.68 19.74 9.05
N SER A 113 -0.99 20.90 9.60
CA SER A 113 -0.68 22.17 8.92
C SER A 113 0.83 22.40 8.83
N CYS A 114 1.28 23.28 7.94
CA CYS A 114 2.67 23.72 7.90
C CYS A 114 3.13 24.30 9.25
N VAL A 115 2.24 24.96 10.00
CA VAL A 115 2.54 25.54 11.32
C VAL A 115 2.81 24.44 12.36
N GLU A 116 2.03 23.35 12.33
CA GLU A 116 2.26 22.19 13.20
C GLU A 116 3.52 21.42 12.82
N LEU A 117 3.84 21.32 11.52
CA LEU A 117 5.11 20.76 11.04
C LEU A 117 6.30 21.66 11.42
N GLN A 118 6.12 22.98 11.45
CA GLN A 118 7.13 23.92 11.94
C GLN A 118 7.37 23.76 13.44
N ALA A 119 6.32 23.54 14.23
CA ALA A 119 6.44 23.21 15.65
C ALA A 119 7.11 21.83 15.88
N GLN A 120 7.02 20.90 14.93
CA GLN A 120 7.78 19.64 14.89
C GLN A 120 9.23 19.80 14.39
N GLY A 121 9.68 21.03 14.08
CA GLY A 121 11.04 21.33 13.67
C GLY A 121 11.30 21.35 12.16
N VAL A 122 10.26 21.30 11.31
CA VAL A 122 10.42 21.48 9.85
C VAL A 122 10.54 22.98 9.52
N PRO A 123 11.70 23.48 9.05
CA PRO A 123 11.84 24.88 8.69
C PRO A 123 10.89 25.28 7.56
N ILE A 124 10.21 26.41 7.74
CA ILE A 124 9.50 27.12 6.67
C ILE A 124 10.41 28.21 6.13
N ILE A 125 10.61 28.23 4.81
CA ILE A 125 11.41 29.23 4.11
C ILE A 125 10.48 30.04 3.20
N SER A 126 10.31 31.31 3.53
CA SER A 126 9.69 32.28 2.61
C SER A 126 10.67 32.57 1.48
N ARG A 127 10.31 32.21 0.26
CA ARG A 127 10.99 32.60 -0.97
C ARG A 127 9.93 32.97 -1.98
N ASN A 128 10.20 33.92 -2.86
CA ASN A 128 9.44 34.00 -4.10
C ASN A 128 10.27 33.34 -5.17
N ARG A 129 9.62 32.59 -6.07
CA ARG A 129 10.11 32.51 -7.45
C ARG A 129 10.42 33.93 -7.91
N THR A 130 11.69 34.23 -8.14
CA THR A 130 12.05 35.41 -8.92
C THR A 130 11.42 35.22 -10.29
N ASN A 131 10.79 36.26 -10.84
CA ASN A 131 10.33 36.27 -12.25
C ASN A 131 11.54 36.38 -13.21
N GLY A 132 12.62 35.68 -12.88
CA GLY A 132 13.93 35.69 -13.51
C GLY A 132 13.86 35.00 -14.86
N SER A 133 13.62 35.82 -15.88
CA SER A 133 13.56 35.54 -17.30
C SER A 133 14.87 35.01 -17.94
N GLU A 134 15.81 34.50 -17.15
CA GLU A 134 17.09 33.97 -17.63
C GLU A 134 16.98 32.52 -18.12
N PHE A 135 16.11 31.71 -17.51
CA PHE A 135 15.94 30.30 -17.88
C PHE A 135 14.81 30.12 -18.89
N LYS A 136 15.17 29.85 -20.15
CA LYS A 136 14.18 29.63 -21.22
C LYS A 136 13.50 28.28 -21.06
N ARG A 137 12.17 28.25 -21.17
CA ARG A 137 11.40 27.00 -21.31
C ARG A 137 11.99 26.16 -22.46
N GLY A 138 12.26 24.88 -22.19
CA GLY A 138 12.95 23.99 -23.13
C GLY A 138 14.49 23.92 -22.96
N THR A 139 15.03 24.55 -21.92
CA THR A 139 16.43 24.33 -21.48
C THR A 139 16.51 23.03 -20.65
N THR A 140 17.45 22.14 -20.97
CA THR A 140 17.69 20.91 -20.19
C THR A 140 18.50 21.24 -18.93
N LEU A 141 18.04 20.82 -17.74
CA LEU A 141 18.90 20.84 -16.55
C LEU A 141 19.83 19.62 -16.57
N VAL A 142 21.09 19.82 -16.21
CA VAL A 142 22.08 18.76 -16.04
C VAL A 142 22.94 19.08 -14.83
N ASP A 143 23.34 18.08 -14.06
CA ASP A 143 24.31 18.31 -12.98
C ASP A 143 25.66 18.75 -13.57
N ARG A 144 26.37 19.61 -12.84
CA ARG A 144 27.70 20.04 -13.26
C ARG A 144 28.67 18.85 -13.36
N GLY A 145 29.36 18.74 -14.50
CA GLY A 145 30.16 17.56 -14.88
C GLY A 145 29.43 16.57 -15.79
N ASN A 146 28.10 16.68 -15.91
CA ASN A 146 27.26 15.85 -16.78
C ASN A 146 26.77 16.60 -18.04
N GLU A 147 27.37 17.74 -18.38
CA GLU A 147 27.01 18.57 -19.53
C GLU A 147 27.11 17.81 -20.87
N TRP A 148 28.02 16.83 -20.93
CA TRP A 148 28.25 15.97 -22.09
C TRP A 148 27.07 15.03 -22.42
N LEU A 149 26.10 14.85 -21.51
CA LEU A 149 24.84 14.13 -21.77
C LEU A 149 23.89 14.93 -22.69
N VAL A 150 24.14 16.22 -22.91
CA VAL A 150 23.31 17.08 -23.76
C VAL A 150 23.77 16.97 -25.21
N GLU A 151 22.98 16.27 -26.03
CA GLU A 151 23.28 16.11 -27.45
C GLU A 151 23.27 17.44 -28.24
N GLY A 152 24.44 17.86 -28.73
CA GLY A 152 24.60 18.96 -29.67
C GLY A 152 24.40 20.35 -29.06
N ASN A 153 23.94 21.32 -29.87
CA ASN A 153 23.75 22.71 -29.43
C ASN A 153 22.40 22.94 -28.72
N LYS A 154 21.83 21.92 -28.05
CA LYS A 154 20.59 22.10 -27.28
C LYS A 154 20.88 23.00 -26.06
N PRO A 155 20.02 23.98 -25.73
CA PRO A 155 20.23 24.83 -24.57
C PRO A 155 20.16 23.97 -23.31
N PHE A 156 21.18 24.08 -22.46
CA PHE A 156 21.21 23.44 -21.15
C PHE A 156 21.64 24.41 -20.06
N LEU A 157 21.35 24.04 -18.82
CA LEU A 157 21.78 24.73 -17.62
C LEU A 157 22.47 23.70 -16.72
N ALA A 158 23.77 23.89 -16.51
CA ALA A 158 24.52 23.12 -15.52
C ALA A 158 24.09 23.60 -14.12
N VAL A 159 23.47 22.72 -13.35
CA VAL A 159 23.10 22.94 -11.95
C VAL A 159 24.37 22.74 -11.12
N PRO A 160 24.92 23.79 -10.47
CA PRO A 160 26.10 23.66 -9.63
C PRO A 160 25.75 22.97 -8.31
N THR A 161 26.68 22.19 -7.78
CA THR A 161 26.51 21.48 -6.50
C THR A 161 26.59 22.39 -5.27
N ASP A 162 27.35 23.49 -5.35
CA ASP A 162 27.84 24.23 -4.17
C ASP A 162 27.81 25.77 -4.30
N ASP A 163 27.09 26.34 -5.27
CA ASP A 163 27.04 27.81 -5.44
C ASP A 163 25.83 28.45 -4.72
N SER A 164 25.93 29.74 -4.41
CA SER A 164 24.91 30.47 -3.64
C SER A 164 23.67 30.84 -4.46
N THR A 165 23.48 30.28 -5.66
CA THR A 165 22.34 30.58 -6.54
C THR A 165 21.20 29.56 -6.39
N TRP A 166 21.51 28.34 -5.94
CA TRP A 166 20.52 27.28 -5.70
C TRP A 166 20.31 26.98 -4.22
N TYR A 167 19.08 26.67 -3.85
CA TYR A 167 18.80 26.09 -2.53
C TYR A 167 18.87 24.57 -2.60
N VAL A 168 20.02 24.01 -2.23
CA VAL A 168 20.17 22.56 -2.05
C VAL A 168 19.56 22.15 -0.71
N VAL A 169 18.62 21.20 -0.73
CA VAL A 169 18.04 20.60 0.49
C VAL A 169 18.86 19.36 0.87
N PRO A 170 19.62 19.38 1.99
CA PRO A 170 20.45 18.24 2.38
C PRO A 170 19.64 16.94 2.58
N PRO A 171 20.25 15.75 2.36
CA PRO A 171 19.57 14.46 2.47
C PRO A 171 18.85 14.24 3.81
N GLU A 172 19.39 14.79 4.90
CA GLU A 172 18.88 14.66 6.26
C GLU A 172 17.84 15.71 6.66
N LYS A 173 17.59 16.74 5.83
CA LYS A 173 16.74 17.89 6.19
C LYS A 173 15.40 17.90 5.46
N SER A 174 14.35 18.07 6.25
CA SER A 174 13.03 18.46 5.77
C SER A 174 12.95 19.99 5.63
N VAL A 175 12.12 20.51 4.72
CA VAL A 175 11.85 21.94 4.54
C VAL A 175 10.51 22.15 3.81
N ILE A 176 9.83 23.26 4.12
CA ILE A 176 8.64 23.74 3.41
C ILE A 176 8.98 25.10 2.81
N PHE A 177 8.77 25.28 1.50
CA PHE A 177 8.91 26.57 0.84
C PHE A 177 7.54 27.22 0.67
N ARG A 178 7.44 28.51 0.98
CA ARG A 178 6.23 29.32 0.78
C ARG A 178 6.53 30.60 0.01
N ASN A 179 5.62 31.00 -0.87
CA ASN A 179 5.65 32.30 -1.53
C ASN A 179 5.24 33.45 -0.58
N ASN A 180 5.38 34.72 -1.01
CA ASN A 180 4.93 35.87 -0.21
C ASN A 180 3.42 35.89 0.06
N GLU A 181 2.61 35.20 -0.74
CA GLU A 181 1.16 35.10 -0.58
C GLU A 181 0.78 34.03 0.47
N GLY A 182 1.76 33.29 0.99
CA GLY A 182 1.59 32.22 1.97
C GLY A 182 1.32 30.84 1.36
N MET A 183 1.20 30.74 0.03
CA MET A 183 1.02 29.49 -0.69
C MET A 183 2.27 28.62 -0.59
N VAL A 184 2.09 27.30 -0.48
CA VAL A 184 3.19 26.34 -0.50
C VAL A 184 3.69 26.19 -1.94
N GLU A 185 4.99 26.30 -2.17
CA GLU A 185 5.60 26.07 -3.50
C GLU A 185 6.21 24.68 -3.63
N LEU A 186 6.78 24.15 -2.55
CA LEU A 186 7.49 22.88 -2.52
C LEU A 186 7.57 22.38 -1.07
N VAL A 187 7.42 21.07 -0.89
CA VAL A 187 7.61 20.39 0.39
C VAL A 187 8.61 19.27 0.20
N VAL A 188 9.63 19.22 1.05
CA VAL A 188 10.56 18.09 1.15
C VAL A 188 10.49 17.57 2.58
N LEU A 189 9.96 16.36 2.78
CA LEU A 189 9.97 15.70 4.08
C LEU A 189 10.86 14.45 4.02
N ARG A 190 11.95 14.47 4.77
CA ARG A 190 12.90 13.35 4.85
C ARG A 190 12.52 12.39 5.98
N ASN A 191 12.95 11.14 5.88
CA ASN A 191 12.91 10.13 6.94
C ASN A 191 11.53 9.79 7.53
N ARG A 192 10.41 10.21 6.91
CA ARG A 192 9.04 9.95 7.39
C ARG A 192 8.66 8.46 7.45
N CYS A 193 9.35 7.59 6.72
CA CYS A 193 9.17 6.12 6.75
C CYS A 193 10.37 5.39 7.42
N ALA A 194 11.38 6.11 7.92
CA ALA A 194 12.65 5.51 8.38
C ALA A 194 12.51 4.57 9.60
N SER A 195 11.40 4.63 10.32
CA SER A 195 11.06 3.71 11.41
C SER A 195 10.68 2.30 10.93
N ARG A 196 10.41 2.12 9.62
CA ARG A 196 9.89 0.88 9.01
C ARG A 196 10.67 0.49 7.74
N PRO A 197 11.97 0.10 7.88
CA PRO A 197 12.75 -0.41 6.75
C PRO A 197 12.07 -1.59 6.07
N ASP A 198 11.39 -2.47 6.82
CA ASP A 198 10.63 -3.61 6.28
C ASP A 198 9.50 -3.22 5.29
N VAL A 199 9.01 -1.98 5.37
CA VAL A 199 8.04 -1.43 4.42
C VAL A 199 8.75 -0.84 3.20
N ILE A 200 9.89 -0.16 3.40
CA ILE A 200 10.71 0.38 2.31
C ILE A 200 11.24 -0.77 1.44
N ASP A 201 11.79 -1.81 2.05
CA ASP A 201 12.30 -3.01 1.37
C ASP A 201 11.20 -3.70 0.54
N TYR A 202 10.00 -3.88 1.12
CA TYR A 202 8.84 -4.43 0.42
C TYR A 202 8.42 -3.56 -0.77
N VAL A 203 8.36 -2.24 -0.61
CA VAL A 203 7.99 -1.32 -1.69
C VAL A 203 9.06 -1.32 -2.79
N ASN A 204 10.34 -1.36 -2.45
CA ASN A 204 11.44 -1.47 -3.40
C ASN A 204 11.40 -2.81 -4.15
N GLU A 205 11.08 -3.94 -3.49
CA GLU A 205 10.88 -5.23 -4.17
C GLU A 205 9.74 -5.16 -5.20
N VAL A 206 8.60 -4.56 -4.83
CA VAL A 206 7.46 -4.39 -5.73
C VAL A 206 7.82 -3.47 -6.91
N ILE A 207 8.49 -2.33 -6.65
CA ILE A 207 8.96 -1.40 -7.68
C ILE A 207 9.98 -2.06 -8.61
N ALA A 208 10.94 -2.82 -8.08
CA ALA A 208 11.94 -3.52 -8.89
C ALA A 208 11.30 -4.61 -9.76
N GLY A 209 10.36 -5.38 -9.22
CA GLY A 209 9.57 -6.35 -9.99
C GLY A 209 8.77 -5.68 -11.11
N ALA A 210 8.14 -4.55 -10.80
CA ALA A 210 7.36 -3.73 -11.71
C ALA A 210 8.22 -3.12 -12.84
N VAL A 211 9.34 -2.47 -12.51
CA VAL A 211 10.28 -1.91 -13.48
C VAL A 211 10.88 -2.98 -14.40
N ASN A 212 11.08 -4.20 -13.89
CA ASN A 212 11.57 -5.32 -14.69
C ASN A 212 10.49 -5.92 -15.62
N SER A 213 9.22 -5.94 -15.22
CA SER A 213 8.12 -6.47 -16.04
C SER A 213 7.66 -5.51 -17.14
N CYS A 214 7.70 -4.19 -16.90
CA CYS A 214 7.18 -3.17 -17.81
C CYS A 214 8.26 -2.41 -18.62
N ARG A 215 9.35 -3.08 -18.99
CA ARG A 215 10.35 -2.50 -19.92
C ARG A 215 9.74 -2.32 -21.33
N ASN A 216 10.08 -1.21 -21.98
CA ASN A 216 9.70 -0.88 -23.38
C ASN A 216 8.20 -0.63 -23.66
N CYS A 217 7.38 -0.25 -22.68
CA CYS A 217 5.97 0.12 -22.89
C CYS A 217 5.74 1.28 -23.89
N ARG A 218 6.78 2.07 -24.22
CA ARG A 218 6.78 3.01 -25.36
C ARG A 218 7.83 2.60 -26.40
N PRO A 219 7.49 1.88 -27.48
CA PRO A 219 8.44 1.29 -28.44
C PRO A 219 9.35 2.23 -29.25
N LYS A 220 9.36 3.54 -28.96
CA LYS A 220 10.04 4.59 -29.75
C LYS A 220 10.77 5.66 -28.93
N HIS A 221 10.81 5.55 -27.59
CA HIS A 221 11.63 6.43 -26.77
C HIS A 221 12.96 5.74 -26.41
N GLY A 222 14.08 6.46 -26.52
CA GLY A 222 15.43 5.95 -26.21
C GLY A 222 15.72 5.75 -24.72
N GLY A 223 14.81 6.15 -23.84
CA GLY A 223 14.91 5.96 -22.39
C GLY A 223 13.88 4.94 -21.87
N ALA A 224 14.31 4.11 -20.92
CA ALA A 224 13.46 3.14 -20.24
C ALA A 224 12.62 3.82 -19.12
N MET A 225 11.57 4.55 -19.51
CA MET A 225 10.60 5.09 -18.56
C MET A 225 9.44 4.10 -18.36
N VAL A 226 9.34 3.52 -17.17
CA VAL A 226 8.24 2.62 -16.79
C VAL A 226 7.09 3.46 -16.25
N GLN A 227 5.96 3.45 -16.95
CA GLN A 227 4.77 4.26 -16.65
C GLN A 227 3.60 3.36 -16.25
N TYR A 228 3.15 3.48 -15.00
CA TYR A 228 1.99 2.72 -14.48
C TYR A 228 0.67 3.49 -14.57
N GLY A 229 0.67 4.80 -14.25
CA GLY A 229 -0.55 5.62 -14.14
C GLY A 229 -1.48 5.60 -15.35
N TRP A 230 -0.94 5.72 -16.57
CA TRP A 230 -1.77 5.72 -17.78
C TRP A 230 -2.52 4.38 -18.01
N ASN A 231 -2.09 3.30 -17.34
CA ASN A 231 -2.73 1.98 -17.37
C ASN A 231 -3.51 1.65 -16.08
N ALA A 232 -3.48 2.53 -15.08
CA ALA A 232 -4.05 2.30 -13.75
C ALA A 232 -5.46 2.91 -13.55
N GLY A 233 -5.96 3.66 -14.55
CA GLY A 233 -7.28 4.26 -14.57
C GLY A 233 -8.32 3.51 -15.44
N PRO A 234 -9.63 3.65 -15.18
CA PRO A 234 -10.66 2.84 -15.82
C PRO A 234 -11.29 3.51 -17.05
N HIS A 235 -11.09 2.89 -18.21
CA HIS A 235 -12.16 2.77 -19.21
C HIS A 235 -12.40 1.28 -19.46
N HIS A 236 -13.32 0.69 -18.69
CA HIS A 236 -13.77 -0.72 -18.81
C HIS A 236 -12.65 -1.79 -18.91
N ALA A 237 -11.72 -1.76 -17.95
CA ALA A 237 -10.91 -2.91 -17.49
C ALA A 237 -10.14 -3.72 -18.56
N ARG A 238 -9.10 -3.11 -19.13
CA ARG A 238 -7.78 -3.70 -19.53
C ARG A 238 -6.89 -2.54 -20.02
N ILE A 239 -5.56 -2.54 -19.88
CA ILE A 239 -4.62 -3.67 -19.83
C ILE A 239 -3.59 -3.46 -18.70
N PHE A 240 -3.61 -4.28 -17.65
CA PHE A 240 -2.36 -4.78 -17.06
C PHE A 240 -1.91 -5.97 -17.93
N GLY A 241 -0.67 -5.90 -18.42
CA GLY A 241 -0.19 -6.72 -19.53
C GLY A 241 0.44 -8.03 -19.10
N LEU A 242 -0.30 -9.14 -19.28
CA LEU A 242 0.17 -10.54 -19.23
C LEU A 242 0.48 -11.11 -17.83
N GLU A 243 -0.58 -11.70 -17.24
CA GLU A 243 -0.55 -12.96 -16.47
C GLU A 243 -0.09 -12.97 -14.99
N ARG A 244 -0.11 -11.85 -14.23
CA ARG A 244 0.15 -11.91 -12.76
C ARG A 244 -0.77 -11.03 -11.91
N GLU A 245 -1.99 -11.51 -11.66
CA GLU A 245 -2.97 -10.94 -10.71
C GLU A 245 -2.35 -10.61 -9.34
N GLU A 246 -1.47 -11.47 -8.83
CA GLU A 246 -0.76 -11.25 -7.57
C GLU A 246 0.22 -10.05 -7.63
N HIS A 247 0.87 -9.83 -8.78
CA HIS A 247 1.78 -8.70 -8.98
C HIS A 247 1.01 -7.39 -9.06
N ASP A 248 -0.08 -7.36 -9.83
CA ASP A 248 -0.98 -6.21 -9.91
C ASP A 248 -1.56 -5.87 -8.53
N ARG A 249 -1.96 -6.87 -7.74
CA ARG A 249 -2.40 -6.69 -6.33
C ARG A 249 -1.33 -6.04 -5.46
N LYS A 250 -0.05 -6.44 -5.60
CA LYS A 250 1.08 -5.85 -4.85
C LYS A 250 1.39 -4.42 -5.30
N ILE A 251 1.30 -4.13 -6.59
CA ILE A 251 1.46 -2.78 -7.16
C ILE A 251 0.33 -1.86 -6.66
N LEU A 252 -0.93 -2.28 -6.76
CA LEU A 252 -2.06 -1.51 -6.21
C LEU A 252 -1.94 -1.29 -4.70
N GLY A 253 -1.52 -2.32 -3.95
CA GLY A 253 -1.27 -2.17 -2.52
C GLY A 253 -0.15 -1.20 -2.19
N THR A 254 0.85 -1.10 -3.07
CA THR A 254 1.92 -0.11 -2.98
C THR A 254 1.42 1.28 -3.30
N PHE A 255 0.67 1.50 -4.38
CA PHE A 255 0.06 2.80 -4.69
C PHE A 255 -0.89 3.29 -3.58
N ALA A 256 -1.76 2.42 -3.06
CA ALA A 256 -2.65 2.77 -1.97
C ALA A 256 -1.88 3.09 -0.68
N LEU A 257 -0.82 2.34 -0.34
CA LEU A 257 0.08 2.68 0.76
C LEU A 257 0.73 4.05 0.54
N SER A 258 1.32 4.29 -0.64
CA SER A 258 1.96 5.56 -1.01
C SER A 258 1.00 6.73 -0.87
N TRP A 259 -0.24 6.59 -1.34
CA TRP A 259 -1.28 7.60 -1.23
C TRP A 259 -1.61 7.91 0.23
N ASN A 260 -2.00 6.90 1.02
CA ASN A 260 -2.33 7.08 2.45
C ASN A 260 -1.15 7.63 3.27
N PHE A 261 0.08 7.26 2.91
CA PHE A 261 1.29 7.80 3.53
C PHE A 261 1.50 9.27 3.18
N LEU A 262 1.43 9.64 1.90
CA LEU A 262 1.60 11.02 1.44
C LEU A 262 0.50 11.95 1.98
N THR A 263 -0.77 11.52 1.96
CA THR A 263 -1.89 12.31 2.48
C THR A 263 -1.88 12.47 4.01
N SER A 264 -1.26 11.57 4.76
CA SER A 264 -1.07 11.74 6.21
C SER A 264 0.22 12.52 6.57
N ALA A 265 1.24 12.48 5.71
CA ALA A 265 2.56 13.05 6.01
C ALA A 265 2.76 14.49 5.53
N LEU A 266 2.17 14.86 4.38
CA LEU A 266 2.32 16.19 3.78
C LEU A 266 1.41 17.23 4.46
N PRO A 267 1.70 18.54 4.30
CA PRO A 267 0.88 19.58 4.90
C PRO A 267 -0.55 19.59 4.35
N LYS A 268 -1.54 19.90 5.20
CA LYS A 268 -2.94 20.03 4.76
C LYS A 268 -3.10 21.08 3.65
N GLU A 269 -2.29 22.14 3.65
CA GLU A 269 -2.26 23.18 2.60
C GLU A 269 -1.80 22.65 1.22
N VAL A 270 -1.29 21.42 1.17
CA VAL A 270 -0.99 20.67 -0.06
C VAL A 270 -2.09 19.63 -0.33
N ILE A 271 -2.53 18.90 0.70
CA ILE A 271 -3.45 17.77 0.55
C ILE A 271 -4.89 18.19 0.30
N GLU A 272 -5.43 19.17 1.02
CA GLU A 272 -6.82 19.64 0.86
C GLU A 272 -7.07 20.13 -0.59
N PRO A 273 -6.26 21.04 -1.19
CA PRO A 273 -6.47 21.49 -2.57
C PRO A 273 -6.24 20.39 -3.62
N THR A 274 -5.42 19.38 -3.30
CA THR A 274 -5.21 18.21 -4.17
C THR A 274 -6.43 17.31 -4.17
N HIS A 275 -7.02 17.05 -3.00
CA HIS A 275 -8.26 16.28 -2.87
C HIS A 275 -9.43 16.98 -3.57
N ASP A 276 -9.58 18.30 -3.38
CA ASP A 276 -10.62 19.09 -4.03
C ASP A 276 -10.51 19.02 -5.57
N ALA A 277 -9.30 19.15 -6.12
CA ALA A 277 -9.05 19.06 -7.56
C ALA A 277 -9.32 17.66 -8.14
N ILE A 278 -8.99 16.59 -7.40
CA ILE A 278 -9.32 15.20 -7.78
C ILE A 278 -10.84 14.98 -7.80
N ALA A 279 -11.55 15.51 -6.80
CA ALA A 279 -13.00 15.42 -6.70
C ALA A 279 -13.71 16.23 -7.80
N GLU A 280 -13.26 17.46 -8.08
CA GLU A 280 -13.80 18.30 -9.16
C GLU A 280 -13.57 17.68 -10.55
N ALA A 281 -12.40 17.08 -10.77
CA ALA A 281 -12.10 16.34 -12.00
C ALA A 281 -12.94 15.05 -12.17
N GLY A 282 -13.66 14.61 -11.13
CA GLY A 282 -14.48 13.39 -11.15
C GLY A 282 -13.65 12.13 -11.34
N LEU A 283 -12.38 12.14 -10.93
CA LEU A 283 -11.47 11.04 -11.18
C LEU A 283 -11.86 9.81 -10.34
N PRO A 284 -11.93 8.62 -10.95
CA PRO A 284 -12.19 7.38 -10.25
C PRO A 284 -10.97 6.95 -9.40
N VAL A 285 -11.21 6.04 -8.47
CA VAL A 285 -10.14 5.36 -7.73
C VAL A 285 -9.40 4.33 -8.61
N MET A 286 -8.14 4.07 -8.26
CA MET A 286 -7.28 3.08 -8.91
C MET A 286 -7.71 1.65 -8.56
N ALA A 287 -8.07 0.85 -9.56
CA ALA A 287 -8.57 -0.52 -9.38
C ALA A 287 -8.07 -1.50 -10.46
N SER A 288 -8.09 -2.80 -10.17
CA SER A 288 -7.77 -3.88 -11.14
C SER A 288 -9.01 -4.70 -11.52
N GLN A 289 -8.93 -5.40 -12.65
CA GLN A 289 -9.99 -6.31 -13.08
C GLN A 289 -10.24 -7.39 -12.00
N GLY A 290 -11.46 -7.47 -11.49
CA GLY A 290 -11.85 -8.38 -10.40
C GLY A 290 -11.80 -7.76 -9.00
N ASN A 291 -11.01 -6.70 -8.79
CA ASN A 291 -10.98 -5.96 -7.52
C ASN A 291 -11.93 -4.75 -7.57
N VAL A 292 -13.23 -5.03 -7.43
CA VAL A 292 -14.31 -4.02 -7.38
C VAL A 292 -14.61 -3.54 -5.94
N GLN A 293 -13.63 -3.57 -5.04
CA GLN A 293 -13.78 -2.96 -3.72
C GLN A 293 -13.38 -1.50 -3.79
N ASP A 294 -14.27 -0.57 -3.43
CA ASP A 294 -14.01 0.88 -3.47
C ASP A 294 -12.95 1.34 -2.44
N ALA A 295 -12.51 0.45 -1.54
CA ALA A 295 -11.54 0.76 -0.50
C ALA A 295 -10.70 -0.45 -0.08
N GLY A 296 -9.49 -0.16 0.38
CA GLY A 296 -8.61 -1.04 1.12
C GLY A 296 -7.63 -1.87 0.28
N TYR A 297 -6.49 -2.19 0.90
CA TYR A 297 -5.37 -2.87 0.24
C TYR A 297 -4.72 -3.93 1.13
N GLN A 298 -3.77 -4.70 0.58
CA GLN A 298 -3.01 -5.72 1.30
C GLN A 298 -1.50 -5.50 1.11
N LEU A 299 -0.74 -5.63 2.19
CA LEU A 299 0.72 -5.63 2.18
C LEU A 299 1.25 -6.98 2.65
N ASP A 300 2.08 -7.63 1.83
CA ASP A 300 2.65 -8.95 2.11
C ASP A 300 4.05 -8.81 2.74
N LEU A 301 4.11 -8.17 3.92
CA LEU A 301 5.35 -7.92 4.68
C LEU A 301 5.95 -9.21 5.27
N PRO A 302 7.26 -9.25 5.63
CA PRO A 302 7.94 -10.45 6.14
C PRO A 302 7.30 -11.13 7.37
N GLY A 303 6.58 -10.37 8.21
CA GLY A 303 5.81 -10.94 9.32
C GLY A 303 4.48 -11.61 8.92
N GLY A 304 4.17 -11.69 7.63
CA GLY A 304 2.89 -12.12 7.06
C GLY A 304 1.94 -10.96 6.73
N SER A 305 0.99 -11.23 5.84
CA SER A 305 0.03 -10.27 5.25
C SER A 305 -0.71 -9.38 6.26
N LEU A 306 -0.91 -8.11 5.89
CA LEU A 306 -1.72 -7.11 6.58
C LEU A 306 -2.74 -6.47 5.62
N THR A 307 -4.04 -6.64 5.88
CA THR A 307 -5.13 -6.07 5.08
C THR A 307 -5.70 -4.81 5.70
N PHE A 308 -5.89 -3.76 4.89
CA PHE A 308 -6.32 -2.41 5.25
C PHE A 308 -7.70 -2.06 4.70
N ASN A 309 -8.72 -2.86 5.01
CA ASN A 309 -10.10 -2.86 4.48
C ASN A 309 -10.90 -1.53 4.49
N THR A 310 -10.34 -0.43 4.99
CA THR A 310 -11.01 0.88 5.14
C THR A 310 -10.06 2.04 4.82
N ALA A 311 -8.95 1.77 4.13
CA ALA A 311 -7.99 2.77 3.70
C ALA A 311 -8.29 3.13 2.26
N ASP A 312 -8.17 4.40 1.91
CA ASP A 312 -8.54 4.86 0.57
C ASP A 312 -7.61 4.27 -0.49
N HIS A 313 -8.13 4.05 -1.69
CA HIS A 313 -7.30 3.77 -2.85
C HIS A 313 -6.63 5.05 -3.34
N ALA A 314 -5.52 4.91 -4.07
CA ALA A 314 -4.97 6.03 -4.81
C ALA A 314 -5.96 6.52 -5.89
N PRO A 315 -5.93 7.80 -6.29
CA PRO A 315 -6.62 8.24 -7.51
C PRO A 315 -6.08 7.48 -8.73
N ALA A 316 -6.87 7.41 -9.80
CA ALA A 316 -6.55 6.71 -11.05
C ALA A 316 -5.35 7.26 -11.86
N GLU A 317 -4.48 8.09 -11.28
CA GLU A 317 -3.34 8.72 -11.95
C GLU A 317 -2.01 8.44 -11.23
N GLY A 318 -0.98 8.12 -12.01
CA GLY A 318 0.36 7.78 -11.54
C GLY A 318 1.41 7.92 -12.64
N THR A 319 1.41 9.05 -13.36
CA THR A 319 2.28 9.32 -14.53
C THR A 319 2.58 10.81 -14.72
N ILE A 320 3.75 11.09 -15.30
CA ILE A 320 4.30 12.43 -15.62
C ILE A 320 5.06 12.30 -16.96
N HIS A 321 5.25 13.28 -17.86
CA HIS A 321 4.67 14.63 -18.10
C HIS A 321 3.82 14.57 -19.41
N THR A 322 3.16 15.58 -20.01
CA THR A 322 3.42 17.03 -20.17
C THR A 322 2.17 17.91 -20.18
N ASP A 323 1.00 17.37 -19.89
CA ASP A 323 -0.25 18.13 -19.91
C ASP A 323 -0.44 18.98 -18.65
N ARG A 324 -1.36 19.94 -18.70
CA ARG A 324 -1.67 20.82 -17.57
C ARG A 324 -2.09 19.95 -16.38
N LEU A 325 -1.32 19.98 -15.30
CA LEU A 325 -1.73 19.38 -14.03
C LEU A 325 -3.07 20.00 -13.63
N TYR A 326 -4.10 19.17 -13.45
CA TYR A 326 -5.42 19.59 -12.96
C TYR A 326 -5.34 19.88 -11.45
N ALA A 327 -4.54 19.08 -10.72
CA ALA A 327 -4.21 19.30 -9.33
C ALA A 327 -3.11 20.38 -9.19
N PRO A 328 -3.15 21.20 -8.12
CA PRO A 328 -2.15 22.25 -7.89
C PRO A 328 -0.76 21.70 -7.51
N TYR A 329 -0.66 20.44 -7.13
CA TYR A 329 0.59 19.80 -6.68
C TYR A 329 0.77 18.40 -7.27
N ALA A 330 2.02 18.05 -7.56
CA ALA A 330 2.43 16.67 -7.82
C ALA A 330 3.03 16.06 -6.55
N LEU A 331 2.62 14.84 -6.19
CA LEU A 331 3.08 14.15 -4.98
C LEU A 331 4.04 13.02 -5.37
N ASN A 332 5.14 12.87 -4.62
CA ASN A 332 6.14 11.83 -4.87
C ASN A 332 6.64 11.24 -3.53
N TRP A 333 6.75 9.92 -3.46
CA TRP A 333 7.46 9.21 -2.39
C TRP A 333 8.65 8.46 -2.99
N VAL A 334 9.85 8.98 -2.73
CA VAL A 334 11.10 8.33 -3.11
C VAL A 334 11.52 7.37 -1.99
N THR A 335 11.60 6.07 -2.31
CA THR A 335 12.01 4.99 -1.39
C THR A 335 13.45 4.54 -1.59
N GLU A 336 14.01 4.76 -2.78
CA GLU A 336 15.38 4.42 -3.16
C GLU A 336 15.92 5.46 -4.15
N HIS A 337 17.23 5.69 -4.11
CA HIS A 337 17.92 6.58 -5.05
C HIS A 337 19.35 6.06 -5.27
N GLU A 338 19.54 5.31 -6.35
CA GLU A 338 20.84 4.83 -6.79
C GLU A 338 21.42 5.76 -7.85
N VAL A 339 22.65 6.26 -7.63
CA VAL A 339 23.44 6.95 -8.67
C VAL A 339 24.46 5.95 -9.19
N ILE A 340 24.26 5.50 -10.43
CA ILE A 340 25.15 4.50 -11.07
C ILE A 340 26.37 5.22 -11.64
N ASP A 341 27.36 5.50 -10.78
CA ASP A 341 28.68 6.01 -11.16
C ASP A 341 29.52 4.90 -11.82
N GLY A 342 29.14 4.49 -13.03
CA GLY A 342 29.83 3.41 -13.75
C GLY A 342 29.43 3.29 -15.22
N GLN A 343 30.34 3.68 -16.12
CA GLN A 343 30.28 3.49 -17.58
C GLN A 343 28.87 3.59 -18.19
N VAL A 344 28.37 4.82 -18.28
CA VAL A 344 27.26 5.15 -19.20
C VAL A 344 27.61 4.62 -20.59
N ASN A 345 26.84 3.66 -21.06
CA ASN A 345 27.05 3.04 -22.36
C ASN A 345 26.73 4.11 -23.43
N PRO A 346 27.70 4.60 -24.23
CA PRO A 346 27.55 5.85 -24.99
C PRO A 346 26.52 5.80 -26.13
N GLY A 347 25.88 4.66 -26.35
CA GLY A 347 24.74 4.48 -27.26
C GLY A 347 23.36 4.43 -26.60
N LEU A 348 23.25 4.59 -25.27
CA LEU A 348 21.98 4.59 -24.54
C LEU A 348 21.83 5.87 -23.72
N THR A 349 21.29 6.91 -24.36
CA THR A 349 20.91 8.17 -23.72
C THR A 349 19.67 7.99 -22.85
N GLY A 350 19.87 7.42 -21.66
CA GLY A 350 18.90 7.45 -20.58
C GLY A 350 18.52 8.89 -20.25
N GLY A 351 17.22 9.17 -20.14
CA GLY A 351 16.75 10.53 -19.92
C GLY A 351 17.00 10.98 -18.48
N ASN A 352 17.77 12.05 -18.31
CA ASN A 352 17.79 12.80 -17.06
C ASN A 352 16.36 13.25 -16.75
N TYR A 353 15.77 12.73 -15.67
CA TYR A 353 14.44 13.15 -15.25
C TYR A 353 14.53 14.53 -14.62
N VAL A 354 14.28 15.55 -15.43
CA VAL A 354 14.16 16.93 -14.98
C VAL A 354 12.69 17.27 -14.91
N ASP A 355 12.16 17.41 -13.70
CA ASP A 355 10.84 17.99 -13.51
C ASP A 355 10.90 19.49 -13.79
N VAL A 356 10.16 19.95 -14.79
CA VAL A 356 9.99 21.37 -15.13
C VAL A 356 8.53 21.78 -14.96
N SER A 357 7.92 21.35 -13.84
CA SER A 357 6.71 21.97 -13.30
C SER A 357 7.03 23.39 -12.84
N LEU A 358 6.50 24.37 -13.59
CA LEU A 358 6.87 25.78 -13.56
C LEU A 358 6.31 26.58 -12.37
#